data_AF-A0A0A5HTH0-F1
#
_entry.id   AF-A0A0A5HTH0-F1
#
_cell.length_a   1.000
_cell.length_b   1.000
_cell.length_c   1.000
_cell.angle_alpha   90.00
_cell.angle_beta   90.00
_cell.angle_gamma   90.00
#
_symmetry.space_group_name_H-M   'P 1'
#
loop_
_entity.id
_entity.type
_entity.pdbx_description
1 polymer ?
#
loop_
_entity_poly.entity_id
_entity_poly.type
_entity_poly.pdbx_seq_one_letter_code
_entity_poly.pdbx_strand_id
1 'polypeptide(L)'
;TEGGDASFTVSIDQVADEDVVVTFTIGGDVDGNDYTAPTTYTVTIPAGQTSAPLDIETLDDGIYEGAEDLDITLVGTSGAGSTIDSSASQATVSVEDAQSAPSVSISA
;
A
#
# COMPACT_ATOMS: atom_id res chain seq x y z
N THR A 1 -6.87 7.86 5.51
CA THR A 1 -8.30 7.75 5.83
C THR A 1 -8.96 7.03 4.68
N GLU A 2 -9.98 6.23 4.95
CA GLU A 2 -10.84 5.61 3.95
C GLU A 2 -11.41 6.64 2.95
N GLY A 3 -11.67 6.16 1.73
CA GLY A 3 -12.11 7.00 0.60
C GLY A 3 -11.00 7.88 0.01
N GLY A 4 -9.74 7.59 0.32
CA GLY A 4 -8.56 8.28 -0.19
C GLY A 4 -7.51 7.31 -0.70
N ASP A 5 -6.25 7.75 -0.76
CA ASP A 5 -5.13 6.89 -1.13
C ASP A 5 -4.26 6.57 0.09
N ALA A 6 -3.93 5.28 0.26
CA ALA A 6 -2.79 4.85 1.05
C ALA A 6 -1.52 4.95 0.18
N SER A 7 -0.73 6.01 0.40
CA SER A 7 0.42 6.34 -0.43
C SER A 7 1.74 5.79 0.10
N PHE A 8 2.50 5.18 -0.81
CA PHE A 8 3.85 4.66 -0.63
C PHE A 8 4.78 5.24 -1.69
N THR A 9 6.09 5.14 -1.46
CA THR A 9 7.10 5.47 -2.47
C THR A 9 8.07 4.31 -2.62
N VAL A 10 8.14 3.76 -3.83
CA VAL A 10 9.10 2.70 -4.17
C VAL A 10 10.37 3.37 -4.65
N SER A 11 11.54 2.96 -4.13
CA SER A 11 12.82 3.57 -4.47
C SER A 11 13.90 2.53 -4.78
N ILE A 12 14.83 2.90 -5.65
CA ILE A 12 16.14 2.26 -5.84
C ILE A 12 17.23 3.22 -5.37
N ASP A 13 18.37 2.68 -4.92
CA ASP A 13 19.45 3.45 -4.27
C ASP A 13 20.37 4.19 -5.25
N GLN A 14 20.26 3.88 -6.55
CA GLN A 14 20.97 4.54 -7.63
C GLN A 14 20.15 4.55 -8.91
N VAL A 15 20.48 5.43 -9.85
CA VAL A 15 19.84 5.47 -11.16
C VAL A 15 20.17 4.19 -11.94
N ALA A 16 19.15 3.58 -12.55
CA ALA A 16 19.27 2.48 -13.50
C ALA A 16 19.17 2.97 -14.95
N ASP A 17 19.83 2.29 -15.88
CA ASP A 17 19.75 2.54 -17.33
C ASP A 17 18.62 1.76 -18.03
N GLU A 18 17.93 0.90 -17.31
CA GLU A 18 16.74 0.16 -17.71
C GLU A 18 15.63 0.35 -16.67
N ASP A 19 14.38 0.08 -17.07
CA ASP A 19 13.24 0.08 -16.15
C ASP A 19 13.43 -0.99 -15.07
N VAL A 20 13.14 -0.64 -13.82
CA VAL A 20 13.09 -1.58 -12.70
C VAL A 20 11.63 -1.85 -12.37
N VAL A 21 11.20 -3.10 -12.54
CA VAL A 21 9.84 -3.54 -12.23
C VAL A 21 9.86 -4.26 -10.90
N VAL A 22 9.09 -3.74 -9.95
CA VAL A 22 9.00 -4.22 -8.59
C VAL A 22 7.62 -4.84 -8.35
N THR A 23 7.58 -6.01 -7.71
CA THR A 23 6.35 -6.77 -7.47
C THR A 23 6.02 -6.80 -5.98
N PHE A 24 4.75 -6.58 -5.65
CA PHE A 24 4.27 -6.43 -4.28
C PHE A 24 3.09 -7.34 -3.95
N THR A 25 2.87 -7.57 -2.66
CA THR A 25 1.63 -8.10 -2.09
C THR A 25 1.13 -7.17 -0.98
N ILE A 26 -0.20 -7.15 -0.78
CA ILE A 26 -0.87 -6.42 0.31
C ILE A 26 -1.17 -7.39 1.45
N GLY A 27 -1.02 -6.93 2.68
CA GLY A 27 -1.46 -7.59 3.91
C GLY A 27 -1.81 -6.55 4.98
N GLY A 28 -1.74 -6.96 6.25
CA GLY A 28 -2.10 -6.14 7.40
C GLY A 28 -3.47 -6.51 7.96
N ASP A 29 -4.18 -5.52 8.48
CA ASP A 29 -5.52 -5.68 9.06
C ASP A 29 -6.64 -5.50 8.02
N VAL A 30 -6.32 -4.95 6.84
CA VAL A 30 -7.24 -4.72 5.71
C VAL A 30 -7.65 -6.00 4.96
N ASP A 31 -8.84 -5.98 4.39
CA ASP A 31 -9.45 -7.00 3.54
C ASP A 31 -9.97 -6.47 2.19
N GLY A 32 -10.81 -7.26 1.50
CA GLY A 32 -11.29 -6.92 0.15
C GLY A 32 -12.37 -5.83 0.10
N ASN A 33 -12.88 -5.37 1.25
CA ASN A 33 -13.83 -4.27 1.35
C ASN A 33 -13.14 -2.92 1.57
N ASP A 34 -11.86 -2.91 2.00
CA ASP A 34 -11.18 -1.68 2.44
C ASP A 34 -10.34 -1.02 1.34
N TYR A 35 -10.05 -1.75 0.24
CA TYR A 35 -9.26 -1.22 -0.87
C TYR A 35 -9.56 -1.86 -2.23
N THR A 36 -9.19 -1.15 -3.30
CA THR A 36 -9.24 -1.67 -4.67
C THR A 36 -7.84 -1.91 -5.23
N ALA A 37 -7.36 -3.16 -5.15
CA ALA A 37 -6.11 -3.58 -5.80
C ALA A 37 -6.11 -5.09 -6.07
N PRO A 38 -5.34 -5.58 -7.06
CA PRO A 38 -5.12 -7.01 -7.20
C PRO A 38 -4.18 -7.51 -6.09
N THR A 39 -4.33 -8.78 -5.70
CA THR A 39 -3.51 -9.42 -4.65
C THR A 39 -1.99 -9.32 -4.91
N THR A 40 -1.60 -9.22 -6.16
CA THR A 40 -0.24 -8.95 -6.60
C THR A 40 -0.29 -7.89 -7.68
N TYR A 41 0.50 -6.83 -7.52
CA TYR A 41 0.66 -5.79 -8.52
C TYR A 41 2.13 -5.40 -8.67
N THR A 42 2.41 -4.64 -9.72
CA THR A 42 3.77 -4.17 -10.03
C THR A 42 3.82 -2.66 -10.14
N VAL A 43 4.95 -2.10 -9.75
CA VAL A 43 5.31 -0.70 -10.00
C VAL A 43 6.57 -0.67 -10.83
N THR A 44 6.59 0.18 -11.84
CA THR A 44 7.78 0.40 -12.68
C THR A 44 8.45 1.69 -12.25
N ILE A 45 9.73 1.62 -11.87
CA ILE A 45 10.61 2.77 -11.78
C ILE A 45 11.27 2.92 -13.15
N PRO A 46 10.95 3.97 -13.93
CA PRO A 46 11.50 4.13 -15.27
C PRO A 46 13.02 4.33 -15.25
N ALA A 47 13.70 3.90 -16.32
CA ALA A 47 15.11 4.19 -16.53
C ALA A 47 15.41 5.68 -16.34
N GLY A 48 16.52 6.00 -15.68
CA GLY A 48 16.90 7.38 -15.34
C GLY A 48 16.28 7.92 -14.05
N GLN A 49 15.26 7.26 -13.50
CA GLN A 49 14.62 7.65 -12.23
C GLN A 49 15.09 6.77 -11.08
N THR A 50 14.88 7.23 -9.85
CA THR A 50 15.19 6.47 -8.63
C THR A 50 13.96 6.10 -7.82
N SER A 51 12.78 6.56 -8.23
CA SER A 51 11.54 6.26 -7.50
C SER A 51 10.31 6.33 -8.39
N ALA A 52 9.25 5.70 -7.91
CA ALA A 52 7.90 5.77 -8.45
C ALA A 52 6.88 5.77 -7.30
N PRO A 53 5.74 6.48 -7.45
CA PRO A 53 4.66 6.41 -6.48
C PRO A 53 3.99 5.04 -6.51
N LEU A 54 3.45 4.64 -5.36
CA LEU A 54 2.56 3.51 -5.21
C LEU A 54 1.39 3.98 -4.37
N ASP A 55 0.26 4.21 -5.01
CA ASP A 55 -0.98 4.62 -4.35
C ASP A 55 -1.98 3.47 -4.40
N ILE A 56 -2.53 3.11 -3.24
CA ILE A 56 -3.61 2.12 -3.11
C ILE A 56 -4.89 2.86 -2.71
N GLU A 57 -5.89 2.82 -3.59
CA GLU A 57 -7.20 3.43 -3.35
C GLU A 57 -7.93 2.68 -2.24
N THR A 58 -8.22 3.37 -1.15
CA THR A 58 -9.02 2.86 -0.02
C THR A 58 -10.50 3.15 -0.23
N LEU A 59 -11.36 2.31 0.32
CA LEU A 59 -12.80 2.37 0.17
C LEU A 59 -13.44 2.91 1.46
N ASP A 60 -14.39 3.83 1.32
CA ASP A 60 -15.30 4.24 2.41
C ASP A 60 -16.59 3.44 2.22
N ASP A 61 -16.82 2.45 3.08
CA ASP A 61 -17.92 1.48 2.94
C ASP A 61 -19.14 1.81 3.84
N GLY A 62 -18.99 2.74 4.78
CA GLY A 62 -20.02 3.20 5.69
C GLY A 62 -20.13 2.38 6.99
N ILE A 63 -19.22 1.45 7.27
CA ILE A 63 -19.17 0.60 8.46
C ILE A 63 -17.99 1.03 9.34
N TYR A 64 -18.22 1.14 10.65
CA TYR A 64 -17.11 1.40 11.59
C TYR A 64 -16.42 0.10 11.99
N GLU A 65 -15.13 0.02 11.70
CA GLU A 65 -14.22 -1.10 11.91
C GLU A 65 -13.00 -0.68 12.77
N GLY A 66 -12.71 0.63 12.82
CA GLY A 66 -11.56 1.21 13.50
C GLY A 66 -10.38 1.44 12.55
N ALA A 67 -9.27 1.98 13.04
CA ALA A 67 -8.09 2.16 12.20
C ALA A 67 -7.44 0.82 11.86
N GLU A 68 -7.06 0.64 10.60
CA GLU A 68 -6.50 -0.61 10.08
C GLU A 68 -5.14 -0.35 9.42
N ASP A 69 -4.18 -1.24 9.63
CA ASP A 69 -2.87 -1.14 9.01
C ASP A 69 -2.86 -1.83 7.64
N LEU A 70 -2.45 -1.09 6.60
CA LEU A 70 -2.20 -1.60 5.26
C LEU A 70 -0.69 -1.83 5.09
N ASP A 71 -0.32 -3.11 4.96
CA ASP A 71 1.06 -3.53 4.81
C ASP A 71 1.39 -3.86 3.35
N ILE A 72 2.50 -3.31 2.86
CA ILE A 72 3.08 -3.65 1.56
C ILE A 72 4.34 -4.47 1.77
N THR A 73 4.42 -5.62 1.09
CA THR A 73 5.62 -6.47 1.05
C THR A 73 6.17 -6.58 -0.35
N LEU A 74 7.48 -6.32 -0.50
CA LEU A 74 8.25 -6.58 -1.71
C LEU A 74 8.47 -8.09 -1.89
N VAL A 75 7.97 -8.66 -2.99
CA VAL A 75 8.07 -10.11 -3.28
C VAL A 75 8.90 -10.44 -4.51
N GLY A 76 9.23 -9.45 -5.34
CA GLY A 76 10.09 -9.63 -6.50
C GLY A 76 10.58 -8.32 -7.10
N THR A 77 11.65 -8.40 -7.88
CA THR A 77 12.14 -7.31 -8.71
C THR A 77 12.77 -7.87 -9.98
N SER A 78 12.77 -7.08 -11.05
CA SER A 78 13.42 -7.40 -12.31
C SER A 78 13.89 -6.13 -13.03
N GLY A 79 14.85 -6.27 -13.96
CA GLY A 79 15.50 -5.14 -14.62
C GLY A 79 16.75 -4.66 -13.89
N ALA A 80 17.74 -4.16 -14.64
CA ALA A 80 19.00 -3.58 -14.15
C ALA A 80 19.81 -4.44 -13.14
N GLY A 81 19.56 -5.76 -13.07
CA GLY A 81 20.17 -6.64 -12.06
C GLY A 81 19.74 -6.33 -10.61
N SER A 82 18.60 -5.66 -10.43
CA SER A 82 18.09 -5.23 -9.13
C SER A 82 17.88 -6.40 -8.16
N THR A 83 18.05 -6.12 -6.86
CA THR A 83 17.73 -7.03 -5.76
C THR A 83 16.95 -6.30 -4.69
N ILE A 84 16.15 -7.05 -3.92
CA ILE A 84 15.41 -6.49 -2.78
C ILE A 84 16.37 -6.31 -1.60
N ASP A 85 16.35 -5.12 -0.99
CA ASP A 85 16.93 -4.90 0.34
C ASP A 85 16.02 -5.54 1.39
N SER A 86 16.49 -6.64 1.99
CA SER A 86 15.72 -7.38 2.99
C SER A 86 15.50 -6.62 4.30
N SER A 87 16.25 -5.54 4.54
CA SER A 87 16.04 -4.66 5.70
C SER A 87 14.95 -3.62 5.46
N ALA A 88 14.56 -3.39 4.20
CA ALA A 88 13.58 -2.40 3.77
C ALA A 88 12.52 -3.02 2.81
N SER A 89 12.21 -4.31 2.99
CA SER A 89 11.30 -5.03 2.10
C SER A 89 9.81 -4.87 2.44
N GLN A 90 9.48 -4.08 3.46
CA GLN A 90 8.12 -3.90 3.97
C GLN A 90 7.86 -2.44 4.37
N ALA A 91 6.63 -1.98 4.20
CA ALA A 91 6.15 -0.69 4.66
C ALA A 91 4.69 -0.78 5.10
N THR A 92 4.30 0.04 6.07
CA THR A 92 2.94 0.08 6.64
C THR A 92 2.40 1.50 6.57
N VAL A 93 1.13 1.63 6.22
CA VAL A 93 0.34 2.87 6.35
C VAL A 93 -0.91 2.55 7.15
N SER A 94 -1.18 3.33 8.20
CA SER A 94 -2.43 3.20 8.96
C SER A 94 -3.55 3.98 8.26
N VAL A 95 -4.65 3.29 7.99
CA VAL A 95 -5.84 3.83 7.36
C VAL A 95 -6.85 4.12 8.46
N GLU A 96 -7.04 5.40 8.76
CA GLU A 96 -8.11 5.83 9.67
C GLU A 96 -9.48 5.62 9.01
N ASP A 97 -10.36 4.95 9.73
CA ASP A 97 -11.78 4.75 9.39
C ASP A 97 -12.51 6.11 9.18
N ALA A 98 -13.36 6.19 8.16
CA ALA A 98 -14.11 7.42 7.86
C ALA A 98 -15.32 7.62 8.79
N GLN A 99 -15.80 6.56 9.44
CA GLN A 99 -16.88 6.55 10.41
C GLN A 99 -16.36 6.76 11.85
N SER A 100 -17.26 6.63 12.82
CA SER A 100 -16.95 6.79 14.23
C SER A 100 -17.66 5.73 15.04
N ALA A 101 -17.03 5.33 16.15
CA ALA A 101 -17.53 4.27 17.01
C ALA A 101 -19.01 4.49 17.42
N PRO A 102 -19.84 3.44 17.37
CA PRO A 102 -21.26 3.57 17.71
C PRO A 102 -21.47 3.88 19.19
N SER A 103 -22.46 4.74 19.49
CA SER A 103 -22.88 5.03 20.87
C SER A 103 -24.19 4.33 21.23
N VAL A 104 -24.27 3.73 22.42
CA VAL A 104 -25.49 3.07 22.92
C VAL A 104 -26.27 4.00 23.84
N SER A 105 -27.59 4.09 23.67
CA SER A 105 -28.50 4.84 24.56
C SER A 105 -29.80 4.07 24.82
N ILE A 106 -30.49 4.42 25.91
CA ILE A 106 -31.79 3.87 26.29
C ILE A 106 -32.76 5.02 26.64
N SER A 107 -34.02 4.90 26.23
CA SER A 107 -35.10 5.84 26.57
C SER A 107 -36.32 5.08 27.09
N ALA A 108 -37.17 5.76 27.86
CA ALA A 108 -38.39 5.22 28.47
C ALA A 108 -39.65 5.74 27.75
#